data_AF-A0AAV6UWE8-F1
#
_entry.id   AF-A0AAV6UWE8-F1
#
_cell.length_a   1.000
_cell.length_b   1.000
_cell.length_c   1.000
_cell.angle_alpha   90.00
_cell.angle_beta   90.00
_cell.angle_gamma   90.00
#
_symmetry.space_group_name_H-M   'P 1'
#
loop_
_entity.id
_entity.type
_entity.pdbx_description
1 polymer ?
#
loop_
_entity_poly.entity_id
_entity_poly.type
_entity_poly.pdbx_seq_one_letter_code
_entity_poly.pdbx_strand_id
1 'polypeptide(L)'
;MDVWVENRSAVIQCLSRAVTLDHSGDCEAAFGKYLESLNALSLYLKEMHVALGFHKTVEKHCEITRVLSMIRECTDRVQIIVDTNSANSTKVVTVRRREENSRRDSISNDVVTPPSQKFPPFEKLQADNMRIIKQYQWRCERTNNYREKTNIRLELERKLAENAVIAKQKYNTVSFNR
;
A
#
# COMPACT_ATOMS: atom_id res chain seq x y z
N MET A 1 -5.38 19.54 -20.05
CA MET A 1 -4.44 19.00 -19.06
C MET A 1 -4.82 17.56 -18.81
N ASP A 2 -3.86 16.66 -18.70
CA ASP A 2 -4.12 15.25 -18.42
C ASP A 2 -4.69 15.13 -16.99
N VAL A 3 -5.92 14.62 -16.88
CA VAL A 3 -6.65 14.36 -15.61
C VAL A 3 -5.79 13.63 -14.56
N TRP A 4 -4.80 12.85 -15.02
CA TRP A 4 -3.78 12.17 -14.23
C TRP A 4 -2.90 13.08 -13.37
N VAL A 5 -2.47 14.22 -13.93
CA VAL A 5 -1.55 15.14 -13.26
C VAL A 5 -2.28 15.87 -12.14
N GLU A 6 -3.55 16.17 -12.35
CA GLU A 6 -4.43 16.80 -11.36
C GLU A 6 -4.72 15.85 -10.19
N ASN A 7 -5.04 14.58 -10.46
CA ASN A 7 -5.31 13.59 -9.41
C ASN A 7 -4.06 13.24 -8.59
N ARG A 8 -2.89 13.17 -9.23
CA ARG A 8 -1.63 12.96 -8.51
C ARG A 8 -1.28 14.13 -7.59
N SER A 9 -1.50 15.37 -8.05
CA SER A 9 -1.26 16.56 -7.24
C SER A 9 -2.18 16.61 -6.01
N ALA A 10 -3.47 16.30 -6.19
CA ALA A 10 -4.45 16.26 -5.10
C ALA A 10 -4.10 15.21 -4.03
N VAL A 11 -3.66 14.03 -4.44
CA VAL A 11 -3.18 12.96 -3.53
C VAL A 11 -1.98 13.43 -2.71
N ILE A 12 -0.99 14.06 -3.35
CA ILE A 12 0.22 14.55 -2.66
C ILE A 12 -0.13 15.66 -1.66
N GLN A 13 -1.06 16.57 -2.01
CA GLN A 13 -1.51 17.62 -1.10
C GLN A 13 -2.22 17.06 0.13
N CYS A 14 -3.10 16.06 -0.05
CA CYS A 14 -3.77 15.39 1.06
C CYS A 14 -2.76 14.72 2.01
N LEU A 15 -1.79 13.98 1.45
CA LEU A 15 -0.74 13.33 2.22
C LEU A 15 0.13 14.32 2.97
N SER A 16 0.57 15.39 2.31
CA SER A 16 1.38 16.43 2.94
C SER A 16 0.65 17.02 4.13
N ARG A 17 -0.65 17.28 4.01
CA ARG A 17 -1.45 17.86 5.10
C ARG A 17 -1.64 16.87 6.24
N ALA A 18 -1.86 15.59 5.95
CA ALA A 18 -1.91 14.55 6.98
C ALA A 18 -0.61 14.50 7.80
N VAL A 19 0.52 14.48 7.11
CA VAL A 19 1.85 14.46 7.73
C VAL A 19 2.11 15.72 8.56
N THR A 20 1.73 16.91 8.08
CA THR A 20 1.90 18.15 8.86
C THR A 20 1.09 18.14 10.14
N LEU A 21 -0.18 17.70 10.09
CA LEU A 21 -1.04 17.59 11.26
C LEU A 21 -0.48 16.59 12.28
N ASP A 22 0.01 15.45 11.77
CA ASP A 22 0.63 14.40 12.58
C ASP A 22 1.89 14.89 13.31
N HIS A 23 2.77 15.61 12.59
CA HIS A 23 3.96 16.23 13.19
C HIS A 23 3.62 17.34 14.19
N SER A 24 2.47 18.01 14.03
CA SER A 24 1.98 19.01 14.99
C SER A 24 1.35 18.41 16.24
N GLY A 25 1.20 17.07 16.31
CA GLY A 25 0.61 16.36 17.43
C GLY A 25 -0.92 16.30 17.42
N ASP A 26 -1.57 16.82 16.38
CA ASP A 26 -3.02 16.73 16.19
C ASP A 26 -3.37 15.37 15.54
N CYS A 27 -3.31 14.32 16.35
CA CYS A 27 -3.51 12.94 15.91
C CYS A 27 -4.92 12.69 15.35
N GLU A 28 -5.94 13.39 15.85
CA GLU A 28 -7.33 13.22 15.40
C GLU A 28 -7.54 13.82 14.01
N ALA A 29 -7.08 15.05 13.79
CA ALA A 29 -7.13 15.66 12.46
C ALA A 29 -6.21 14.94 11.47
N ALA A 30 -5.02 14.49 11.91
CA ALA A 30 -4.12 13.69 11.11
C ALA A 30 -4.76 12.37 10.66
N PHE A 31 -5.44 11.66 11.57
CA PHE A 31 -6.18 10.44 11.26
C PHE A 31 -7.19 10.64 10.14
N GLY A 32 -8.03 11.68 10.25
CA GLY A 32 -9.00 12.02 9.20
C GLY A 32 -8.33 12.25 7.85
N LYS A 33 -7.20 12.98 7.84
CA LYS A 33 -6.45 13.25 6.59
C LYS A 33 -5.72 12.04 6.03
N TYR A 34 -5.25 11.11 6.86
CA TYR A 34 -4.71 9.84 6.38
C TYR A 34 -5.79 8.98 5.72
N LEU A 35 -7.02 8.94 6.26
CA LEU A 35 -8.13 8.22 5.63
C LEU A 35 -8.55 8.85 4.28
N GLU A 36 -8.65 10.18 4.22
CA GLU A 36 -8.89 10.87 2.95
C GLU A 36 -7.80 10.55 1.92
N SER A 37 -6.54 10.53 2.35
CA SER A 37 -5.39 10.20 1.49
C SER A 37 -5.45 8.76 0.98
N LEU A 38 -5.81 7.79 1.83
CA LEU A 38 -6.00 6.40 1.43
C LEU A 38 -7.09 6.24 0.36
N ASN A 39 -8.21 6.94 0.53
CA ASN A 39 -9.27 6.94 -0.47
C ASN A 39 -8.80 7.54 -1.81
N ALA A 40 -8.10 8.68 -1.76
CA ALA A 40 -7.55 9.34 -2.96
C ALA A 40 -6.52 8.45 -3.69
N LEU A 41 -5.60 7.82 -2.96
CA LEU A 41 -4.63 6.87 -3.51
C LEU A 41 -5.32 5.66 -4.17
N SER A 42 -6.40 5.15 -3.55
CA SER A 42 -7.18 4.04 -4.08
C SER A 42 -7.91 4.39 -5.37
N LEU A 43 -8.50 5.60 -5.43
CA LEU A 43 -9.12 6.13 -6.64
C LEU A 43 -8.10 6.32 -7.76
N TYR A 44 -6.92 6.86 -7.45
CA TYR A 44 -5.83 7.00 -8.42
C TYR A 44 -5.42 5.66 -9.06
N LEU A 45 -5.25 4.61 -8.26
CA LEU A 45 -4.94 3.27 -8.77
C LEU A 45 -6.07 2.70 -9.63
N LYS A 46 -7.33 2.88 -9.20
CA LYS A 46 -8.50 2.40 -9.93
C LYS A 46 -8.62 3.08 -11.29
N GLU A 47 -8.52 4.39 -11.31
CA GLU A 47 -8.56 5.17 -12.55
C GLU A 47 -7.43 4.73 -13.48
N MET A 48 -6.20 4.64 -12.96
CA MET A 48 -5.02 4.22 -13.74
C MET A 48 -5.23 2.86 -14.39
N HIS A 49 -5.84 1.93 -13.66
CA HIS A 49 -6.20 0.63 -14.21
C HIS A 49 -7.27 0.73 -15.32
N VAL A 50 -8.34 1.48 -15.09
CA VAL A 50 -9.44 1.67 -16.06
C VAL A 50 -8.95 2.29 -17.36
N ALA A 51 -8.09 3.31 -17.29
CA ALA A 51 -7.68 4.06 -18.46
C ALA A 51 -6.57 3.39 -19.27
N LEU A 52 -5.63 2.72 -18.60
CA LEU A 52 -4.51 2.06 -19.27
C LEU A 52 -4.85 0.63 -19.70
N GLY A 53 -5.78 -0.01 -19.00
CA GLY A 53 -5.99 -1.45 -19.09
C GLY A 53 -4.79 -2.24 -18.58
N PHE A 54 -4.96 -3.56 -18.45
CA PHE A 54 -3.97 -4.45 -17.83
C PHE A 54 -2.59 -4.37 -18.51
N HIS A 55 -2.57 -4.32 -19.85
CA HIS A 55 -1.32 -4.34 -20.63
C HIS A 55 -0.42 -3.13 -20.40
N LYS A 56 -0.97 -1.91 -20.36
CA LYS A 56 -0.18 -0.68 -20.14
C LYS A 56 0.03 -0.37 -18.65
N THR A 57 -0.74 -0.98 -17.76
CA THR A 57 -0.53 -0.89 -16.31
C THR A 57 0.83 -1.49 -15.92
N VAL A 58 1.30 -2.54 -16.61
CA VAL A 58 2.62 -3.14 -16.39
C VAL A 58 3.77 -2.15 -16.68
N GLU A 59 3.60 -1.28 -17.68
CA GLU A 59 4.60 -0.23 -18.01
C GLU A 59 4.69 0.84 -16.91
N LYS A 60 3.65 0.96 -16.07
CA LYS A 60 3.59 1.85 -14.91
C LYS A 60 3.90 1.15 -13.59
N HIS A 61 4.52 -0.03 -13.62
CA HIS A 61 4.82 -0.82 -12.43
C HIS A 61 5.55 -0.03 -11.33
N CYS A 62 6.55 0.79 -11.67
CA CYS A 62 7.28 1.60 -10.69
C CYS A 62 6.38 2.63 -10.00
N GLU A 63 5.48 3.24 -10.75
CA GLU A 63 4.53 4.23 -10.21
C GLU A 63 3.47 3.56 -9.33
N ILE A 64 2.92 2.42 -9.77
CA ILE A 64 2.00 1.60 -8.97
C ILE A 64 2.65 1.16 -7.67
N THR A 65 3.88 0.64 -7.74
CA THR A 65 4.63 0.19 -6.56
C THR A 65 4.82 1.34 -5.58
N ARG A 66 5.16 2.53 -6.07
CA ARG A 66 5.29 3.73 -5.24
C ARG A 66 3.97 4.11 -4.57
N VAL A 67 2.86 4.07 -5.30
CA VAL A 67 1.53 4.37 -4.75
C VAL A 67 1.12 3.34 -3.70
N LEU A 68 1.41 2.06 -3.93
CA LEU A 68 1.17 1.00 -2.96
C LEU A 68 2.02 1.18 -1.69
N SER A 69 3.28 1.61 -1.81
CA SER A 69 4.10 1.98 -0.65
C SER A 69 3.48 3.12 0.15
N MET A 70 3.00 4.18 -0.53
CA MET A 70 2.31 5.30 0.15
C MET A 70 1.04 4.83 0.87
N ILE A 71 0.25 3.93 0.27
CA ILE A 71 -0.94 3.34 0.91
C ILE A 71 -0.53 2.57 2.17
N ARG A 72 0.54 1.77 2.09
CA ARG A 72 1.04 1.02 3.24
C ARG A 72 1.47 1.94 4.36
N GLU A 73 2.30 2.94 4.08
CA GLU A 73 2.77 3.92 5.07
C GLU A 73 1.61 4.65 5.75
N CYS A 74 0.59 5.04 4.98
CA CYS A 74 -0.62 5.66 5.54
C CYS A 74 -1.38 4.70 6.45
N THR A 75 -1.55 3.45 6.02
CA THR A 75 -2.26 2.42 6.79
C THR A 75 -1.53 2.13 8.10
N ASP A 76 -0.21 1.97 8.03
CA ASP A 76 0.65 1.76 9.19
C ASP A 76 0.52 2.95 10.17
N ARG A 77 0.50 4.19 9.67
CA ARG A 77 0.34 5.36 10.53
C ARG A 77 -1.05 5.47 11.17
N VAL A 78 -2.10 5.18 10.41
CA VAL A 78 -3.48 5.10 10.93
C VAL A 78 -3.56 4.08 12.06
N GLN A 79 -2.96 2.90 11.88
CA GLN A 79 -2.93 1.86 12.91
C GLN A 79 -2.24 2.36 14.19
N ILE A 80 -1.10 3.04 14.06
CA ILE A 80 -0.40 3.62 15.21
C ILE A 80 -1.27 4.64 15.95
N ILE A 81 -1.99 5.51 15.24
CA ILE A 81 -2.89 6.49 15.87
C ILE A 81 -4.01 5.78 16.64
N VAL A 82 -4.62 4.75 16.04
CA VAL A 82 -5.67 3.95 16.68
C VAL A 82 -5.16 3.25 17.93
N ASP A 83 -4.00 2.59 17.84
CA ASP A 83 -3.40 1.86 18.96
C ASP A 83 -3.01 2.82 20.10
N THR A 84 -2.50 4.01 19.76
CA THR A 84 -2.16 5.05 20.74
C THR A 84 -3.40 5.56 21.46
N ASN A 85 -4.51 5.79 20.74
CA ASN A 85 -5.78 6.22 21.34
C ASN A 85 -6.40 5.14 22.23
N SER A 86 -6.29 3.87 21.84
CA SER A 86 -6.72 2.71 22.64
C SER A 86 -5.90 2.58 23.94
N ALA A 87 -4.58 2.71 23.86
CA ALA A 87 -3.68 2.67 25.00
C ALA A 87 -3.90 3.85 25.98
N ASN A 88 -4.22 5.04 25.46
CA ASN A 88 -4.55 6.20 26.27
C ASN A 88 -5.92 6.08 26.95
N SER A 89 -6.90 5.44 26.29
CA SER A 89 -8.21 5.13 26.90
C SER A 89 -8.11 4.17 28.09
N THR A 90 -7.08 3.33 28.14
CA THR A 90 -6.87 2.36 29.23
C THR A 90 -6.16 2.99 30.45
N LYS A 91 -5.55 4.18 30.30
CA LYS A 91 -4.77 4.85 31.36
C LYS A 91 -5.55 5.90 32.16
N VAL A 92 -6.85 6.10 31.90
CA VAL A 92 -7.66 7.14 32.59
C VAL A 92 -8.11 6.73 34.01
N VAL A 93 -7.73 5.54 34.51
CA VAL A 93 -7.90 5.17 35.93
C VAL A 93 -6.55 5.13 36.63
N THR A 94 -5.91 6.28 36.82
CA THR A 94 -5.15 6.58 38.05
C THR A 94 -4.78 8.05 38.09
N VAL A 95 -5.55 8.79 38.89
CA VAL A 95 -5.22 10.13 39.37
C VAL A 95 -3.94 10.09 40.20
N ARG A 96 -2.93 10.94 39.90
CA ARG A 96 -2.18 11.74 40.90
C ARG A 96 -1.16 12.71 40.28
N ARG A 97 -1.57 13.99 40.25
CA ARG A 97 -0.86 15.20 40.72
C ARG A 97 0.56 15.01 41.27
N ARG A 98 1.59 15.58 40.61
CA ARG A 98 2.58 16.52 41.22
C ARG A 98 3.52 17.14 40.17
N GLU A 99 3.96 18.36 40.49
CA GLU A 99 4.69 19.36 39.70
C GLU A 99 6.17 19.03 39.38
N GLU A 100 6.70 19.87 38.47
CA GLU A 100 8.06 20.45 38.43
C GLU A 100 9.19 19.81 37.61
N ASN A 101 9.61 20.60 36.61
CA ASN A 101 10.98 20.99 36.25
C ASN A 101 11.99 20.01 35.61
N SER A 102 12.40 20.43 34.40
CA SER A 102 13.80 20.68 34.01
C SER A 102 14.62 19.56 33.32
N ARG A 103 15.18 20.00 32.18
CA ARG A 103 16.42 19.60 31.50
C ARG A 103 16.38 18.48 30.44
N ARG A 104 16.86 18.92 29.27
CA ARG A 104 17.46 18.23 28.11
C ARG A 104 18.06 16.87 28.49
N ASP A 105 17.86 15.87 27.63
CA ASP A 105 18.99 15.16 27.01
C ASP A 105 18.57 14.23 25.86
N SER A 106 19.43 14.26 24.83
CA SER A 106 19.78 13.27 23.79
C SER A 106 18.72 12.33 23.19
N ILE A 107 18.49 12.56 21.90
CA ILE A 107 17.93 11.63 20.92
C ILE A 107 18.87 10.42 20.77
N SER A 108 18.40 9.22 21.13
CA SER A 108 18.94 7.95 20.64
C SER A 108 17.90 7.32 19.73
N ASN A 109 18.20 7.29 18.43
CA ASN A 109 17.38 6.64 17.42
C ASN A 109 17.57 5.13 17.51
N ASP A 110 16.65 4.44 18.18
CA ASP A 110 16.42 3.01 17.95
C ASP A 110 14.93 2.81 17.64
N VAL A 111 14.58 3.05 16.38
CA VAL A 111 13.30 2.63 15.81
C VAL A 111 13.35 1.10 15.67
N VAL A 112 12.93 0.41 16.72
CA VAL A 112 12.60 -1.02 16.64
C VAL A 112 11.30 -1.14 15.86
N THR A 113 11.43 -1.32 14.56
CA THR A 113 10.31 -1.65 13.67
C THR A 113 9.71 -3.00 14.13
N PRO A 114 8.43 -3.06 14.54
CA PRO A 114 7.82 -4.34 14.88
C PRO A 114 7.72 -5.22 13.62
N PRO A 115 7.86 -6.54 13.75
CA PRO A 115 7.88 -7.45 12.61
C PRO A 115 6.52 -7.44 11.92
N SER A 116 6.47 -6.77 10.77
CA SER A 116 5.43 -6.89 9.75
C SER A 116 4.91 -8.33 9.71
N GLN A 117 3.65 -8.52 10.08
CA GLN A 117 2.97 -9.82 10.03
C GLN A 117 2.90 -10.24 8.56
N LYS A 118 3.92 -10.95 8.10
CA LYS A 118 4.03 -11.47 6.74
C LYS A 118 2.84 -12.37 6.52
N PHE A 119 2.13 -12.21 5.40
CA PHE A 119 1.17 -13.20 4.91
C PHE A 119 1.93 -14.11 3.94
N PRO A 120 2.54 -15.22 4.41
CA PRO A 120 3.50 -15.98 3.60
C PRO A 120 2.89 -16.52 2.29
N PRO A 121 1.60 -16.93 2.23
CA PRO A 121 0.96 -17.34 0.99
C PRO A 121 0.84 -16.24 -0.06
N PHE A 122 0.61 -14.99 0.36
CA PHE A 122 0.41 -13.87 -0.56
C PHE A 122 1.75 -13.36 -1.11
N GLU A 123 2.77 -13.24 -0.24
CA GLU A 123 4.13 -12.89 -0.66
C GLU A 123 4.70 -13.91 -1.66
N LYS A 124 4.46 -15.21 -1.41
CA LYS A 124 4.86 -16.28 -2.34
C LYS A 124 4.15 -16.15 -3.69
N LEU A 125 2.82 -15.93 -3.68
CA LEU A 125 2.06 -15.76 -4.92
C LEU A 125 2.49 -14.52 -5.70
N GLN A 126 2.80 -13.43 -5.00
CA GLN A 126 3.31 -12.20 -5.62
C GLN A 126 4.68 -12.45 -6.26
N ALA A 127 5.59 -13.16 -5.58
CA ALA A 127 6.88 -13.55 -6.14
C ALA A 127 6.72 -14.46 -7.38
N ASP A 128 5.80 -15.41 -7.33
CA ASP A 128 5.49 -16.32 -8.45
C ASP A 128 4.92 -15.54 -9.65
N ASN A 129 3.98 -14.61 -9.42
CA ASN A 129 3.44 -13.73 -10.47
C ASN A 129 4.53 -12.87 -11.11
N MET A 130 5.43 -12.30 -10.29
CA MET A 130 6.56 -11.50 -10.81
C MET A 130 7.52 -12.34 -11.65
N ARG A 131 7.77 -13.59 -11.26
CA ARG A 131 8.61 -14.51 -12.04
C ARG A 131 7.97 -14.85 -13.39
N ILE A 132 6.68 -15.13 -13.41
CA ILE A 132 5.92 -15.41 -14.64
C ILE A 132 5.95 -14.20 -15.57
N ILE A 133 5.67 -12.99 -15.07
CA ILE A 133 5.71 -11.77 -15.89
C ILE A 133 7.08 -11.60 -16.55
N LYS A 134 8.17 -11.70 -15.79
CA LYS A 134 9.53 -11.56 -16.33
C LYS A 134 9.84 -12.62 -17.40
N GLN A 135 9.43 -13.87 -17.18
CA GLN A 135 9.62 -14.95 -18.15
C GLN A 135 8.89 -14.67 -19.47
N TYR A 136 7.66 -14.19 -19.41
CA TYR A 136 6.85 -13.92 -20.60
C TYR A 136 7.26 -12.64 -21.32
N GLN A 137 7.74 -11.63 -20.60
CA GLN A 137 8.38 -10.45 -21.18
C GLN A 137 9.61 -10.86 -22.00
N TRP A 138 10.50 -11.65 -21.41
CA TRP A 138 11.69 -12.17 -22.11
C TRP A 138 11.33 -12.99 -23.36
N ARG A 139 10.29 -13.84 -23.29
CA ARG A 139 9.77 -14.57 -24.47
C ARG A 139 9.27 -13.61 -25.55
N CYS A 140 8.48 -12.60 -25.18
CA CYS A 140 7.97 -11.59 -26.11
C CYS A 140 9.08 -10.78 -26.80
N GLU A 141 10.16 -10.47 -26.10
CA GLU A 141 11.31 -9.72 -26.63
C GLU A 141 12.08 -10.50 -27.69
N ARG A 142 12.16 -11.83 -27.55
CA ARG A 142 12.92 -12.71 -28.46
C ARG A 142 12.12 -13.19 -29.66
N THR A 143 10.80 -13.19 -29.55
CA THR A 143 9.91 -13.53 -30.66
C THR A 143 9.85 -12.36 -31.64
N ASN A 144 10.05 -12.58 -32.94
CA ASN A 144 9.88 -11.52 -33.96
C ASN A 144 8.51 -11.58 -34.65
N ASN A 145 7.81 -12.71 -34.55
CA ASN A 145 6.49 -12.90 -35.16
C ASN A 145 5.39 -12.21 -34.33
N TYR A 146 4.66 -11.30 -34.96
CA TYR A 146 3.56 -10.57 -34.32
C TYR A 146 2.48 -11.49 -33.76
N ARG A 147 2.06 -12.52 -34.51
CA ARG A 147 1.02 -13.47 -34.08
C ARG A 147 1.45 -14.26 -32.86
N GLU A 148 2.72 -14.65 -32.83
CA GLU A 148 3.29 -15.40 -31.71
C GLU A 148 3.47 -14.53 -30.47
N LYS A 149 3.84 -13.24 -30.61
CA LYS A 149 3.81 -12.26 -29.51
C LYS A 149 2.42 -12.14 -28.90
N THR A 150 1.38 -12.05 -29.73
CA THR A 150 -0.01 -11.99 -29.26
C THR A 150 -0.38 -13.26 -28.49
N ASN A 151 0.00 -14.44 -28.99
CA ASN A 151 -0.24 -15.70 -28.28
C ASN A 151 0.48 -15.74 -26.92
N ILE A 152 1.74 -15.29 -26.84
CA ILE A 152 2.50 -15.23 -25.59
C ILE A 152 1.82 -14.28 -24.59
N ARG A 153 1.29 -13.15 -25.06
CA ARG A 153 0.54 -12.20 -24.21
C ARG A 153 -0.75 -12.82 -23.66
N LEU A 154 -1.54 -13.48 -24.50
CA LEU A 154 -2.77 -14.16 -24.07
C LEU A 154 -2.47 -15.30 -23.08
N GLU A 155 -1.38 -16.03 -23.29
CA GLU A 155 -0.93 -17.08 -22.38
C GLU A 155 -0.52 -16.51 -21.01
N LEU A 156 0.15 -15.35 -20.98
CA LEU A 156 0.46 -14.62 -19.74
C LEU A 156 -0.82 -14.21 -19.00
N GLU A 157 -1.78 -13.60 -19.69
CA GLU A 157 -3.05 -13.17 -19.10
C GLU A 157 -3.81 -14.35 -18.49
N ARG A 158 -3.91 -15.46 -19.23
CA ARG A 158 -4.52 -16.68 -18.72
C ARG A 158 -3.83 -17.18 -17.45
N LYS A 159 -2.49 -17.19 -17.41
CA LYS A 159 -1.73 -17.65 -16.24
C LYS A 159 -1.92 -16.76 -15.02
N LEU A 160 -1.97 -15.45 -15.21
CA LEU A 160 -2.25 -14.51 -14.11
C LEU A 160 -3.68 -14.64 -13.59
N ALA A 161 -4.65 -14.86 -14.49
CA ALA A 161 -6.04 -15.12 -14.10
C ALA A 161 -6.19 -16.43 -13.31
N GLU A 162 -5.52 -17.51 -13.75
CA GLU A 162 -5.46 -18.79 -13.02
C GLU A 162 -4.91 -18.58 -11.59
N ASN A 163 -3.80 -17.84 -11.46
CA ASN A 163 -3.22 -17.52 -10.15
C ASN A 163 -4.14 -16.66 -9.27
N ALA A 164 -4.88 -15.72 -9.85
CA ALA A 164 -5.86 -14.91 -9.11
C ALA A 164 -7.02 -15.76 -8.57
N VAL A 165 -7.51 -16.73 -9.35
CA VAL A 165 -8.53 -17.68 -8.89
C VAL A 165 -8.01 -18.53 -7.74
N ILE A 166 -6.79 -19.05 -7.85
CA ILE A 166 -6.14 -19.83 -6.78
C ILE A 166 -5.96 -18.97 -5.52
N ALA A 167 -5.57 -17.71 -5.66
CA ALA A 167 -5.43 -16.77 -4.55
C ALA A 167 -6.76 -16.60 -3.80
N LYS A 168 -7.84 -16.36 -4.55
CA LYS A 168 -9.18 -16.18 -4.00
C LYS A 168 -9.67 -17.44 -3.28
N GLN A 169 -9.43 -18.63 -3.85
CA GLN A 169 -9.77 -19.90 -3.21
C GLN A 169 -9.00 -20.12 -1.91
N LYS A 170 -7.69 -19.84 -1.89
CA LYS A 170 -6.85 -19.94 -0.70
C LYS A 170 -7.24 -18.94 0.39
N TYR A 171 -7.61 -17.72 0.00
CA TYR A 171 -8.10 -16.73 0.94
C TYR A 171 -9.43 -17.16 1.59
N ASN A 172 -10.38 -17.62 0.77
CA ASN A 172 -11.67 -18.10 1.26
C ASN A 172 -11.53 -19.31 2.19
N THR A 173 -10.66 -20.27 1.89
CA THR A 173 -10.44 -21.44 2.77
C THR A 173 -9.82 -21.07 4.12
N VAL A 174 -8.99 -20.02 4.18
CA VAL A 174 -8.39 -19.54 5.44
C VAL A 174 -9.39 -18.71 6.26
N SER A 175 -10.37 -18.05 5.62
CA SER A 175 -11.37 -17.22 6.32
C SER A 175 -12.53 -17.99 6.95
N PHE A 176 -12.74 -19.28 6.63
CA PHE A 176 -13.84 -20.11 7.16
C PHE A 176 -13.46 -21.03 8.34
N ASN A 177 -12.23 -20.93 8.85
CA ASN A 177 -11.77 -21.67 10.05
C ASN A 177 -11.67 -20.77 11.30
N ARG A 178 -12.54 -19.77 11.44
CA ARG A 178 -12.72 -19.00 12.68
C ARG A 178 -14.10 -19.22 13.26
#